data_AF-A0A4V0Z371-F1
#
_entry.id   AF-A0A4V0Z371-F1
#
_cell.length_a   1.000
_cell.length_b   1.000
_cell.length_c   1.000
_cell.angle_alpha   90.00
_cell.angle_beta   90.00
_cell.angle_gamma   90.00
#
_symmetry.space_group_name_H-M   'P 1'
#
loop_
_entity.id
_entity.type
_entity.pdbx_description
1 polymer ?
#
loop_
_entity_poly.entity_id
_entity_poly.type
_entity_poly.pdbx_seq_one_letter_code
_entity_poly.pdbx_strand_id
1 'polypeptide(L)'
;MKLLQKLFGAGYIVIAVIFLLCGVALMGMAGWELWHALTAVIEAETPPRFVRVLECVGLLTIAVASFELGQTVLEEEVQREASISTPTRVRRFLSRFLVVVVVSLSIECLVSAFQSLHGHPELLPHAGVIGLCAAGLLVAWAIFIRLNIGAEHLEPQAMQEAQAEDKQIDT
;
A
#
# COMPACT_ATOMS: atom_id res chain seq x y z
N MET A 1 -10.30 29.31 -14.13
CA MET A 1 -9.89 28.02 -14.71
C MET A 1 -8.42 27.70 -14.43
N LYS A 2 -7.44 28.38 -15.04
CA LYS A 2 -6.00 28.06 -14.86
C LYS A 2 -5.46 28.28 -13.43
N LEU A 3 -5.96 29.29 -12.70
CA LEU A 3 -5.56 29.52 -11.30
C LEU A 3 -6.07 28.41 -10.37
N LEU A 4 -7.29 27.92 -10.62
CA LEU A 4 -7.90 26.85 -9.84
C LEU A 4 -7.18 25.52 -10.07
N GLN A 5 -6.84 25.20 -11.33
CA GLN A 5 -6.03 24.03 -11.68
C GLN A 5 -4.64 24.06 -11.03
N LYS A 6 -3.95 25.21 -11.04
CA LYS A 6 -2.67 25.37 -10.33
C LYS A 6 -2.79 25.22 -8.82
N LEU A 7 -3.90 25.69 -8.23
CA LEU A 7 -4.17 25.53 -6.81
C LEU A 7 -4.39 24.05 -6.44
N PHE A 8 -5.18 23.32 -7.23
CA PHE A 8 -5.37 21.88 -7.06
C PHE A 8 -4.07 21.11 -7.22
N GLY A 9 -3.29 21.37 -8.27
CA GLY A 9 -1.98 20.73 -8.47
C GLY A 9 -1.01 21.00 -7.32
N ALA A 10 -0.95 22.24 -6.81
CA ALA A 10 -0.16 22.55 -5.63
C ALA A 10 -0.63 21.78 -4.39
N GLY A 11 -1.95 21.61 -4.22
CA GLY A 11 -2.52 20.79 -3.15
C GLY A 11 -2.06 19.33 -3.21
N TYR A 12 -2.14 18.70 -4.38
CA TYR A 12 -1.70 17.31 -4.56
C TYR A 12 -0.20 17.12 -4.32
N ILE A 13 0.64 18.07 -4.75
CA ILE A 13 2.08 18.05 -4.43
C ILE A 13 2.30 18.11 -2.92
N VAL A 14 1.59 18.97 -2.20
CA VAL A 14 1.69 19.06 -0.73
C VAL A 14 1.28 17.75 -0.08
N ILE A 15 0.18 17.13 -0.52
CA ILE A 15 -0.29 15.83 -0.01
C ILE A 15 0.78 14.75 -0.22
N ALA A 16 1.36 14.67 -1.41
CA ALA A 16 2.42 13.71 -1.71
C ALA A 16 3.68 13.91 -0.86
N VAL A 17 4.10 15.16 -0.65
CA VAL A 17 5.23 15.49 0.24
C VAL A 17 4.92 15.06 1.68
N ILE A 18 3.70 15.28 2.17
CA ILE A 18 3.29 14.83 3.51
C ILE A 18 3.35 13.30 3.61
N PHE A 19 2.83 12.56 2.62
CA PHE A 19 2.94 11.10 2.61
C PHE A 19 4.39 10.61 2.64
N LEU A 20 5.27 11.26 1.87
CA LEU A 20 6.70 10.96 1.88
C LEU A 20 7.33 11.22 3.26
N LEU A 21 7.03 12.35 3.88
CA LEU A 21 7.52 12.67 5.23
C LEU A 21 7.01 11.68 6.27
N CYS A 22 5.73 11.28 6.21
CA CYS A 22 5.15 10.26 7.08
C CYS A 22 5.87 8.92 6.90
N GLY A 23 6.09 8.47 5.66
CA GLY A 23 6.81 7.22 5.39
C GLY A 23 8.23 7.24 5.94
N VAL A 24 8.97 8.33 5.74
CA VAL A 24 10.34 8.50 6.30
C VAL A 24 10.31 8.51 7.83
N ALA A 25 9.35 9.21 8.44
CA ALA A 25 9.22 9.24 9.90
C ALA A 25 8.89 7.86 10.47
N LEU A 26 7.96 7.13 9.88
CA LEU A 26 7.60 5.76 10.28
C LEU A 26 8.78 4.80 10.13
N MET A 27 9.52 4.89 9.03
CA MET A 27 10.73 4.10 8.81
C MET A 27 11.82 4.41 9.84
N GLY A 28 12.01 5.70 10.18
CA GLY A 28 12.93 6.12 11.23
C GLY A 28 12.52 5.59 12.61
N MET A 29 11.24 5.68 12.95
CA MET A 29 10.70 5.13 14.21
C MET A 29 10.86 3.60 14.28
N ALA A 30 10.58 2.89 13.19
CA ALA A 30 10.78 1.44 13.13
C ALA A 30 12.25 1.05 13.31
N GLY A 31 13.18 1.78 12.69
CA GLY A 31 14.62 1.55 12.87
C GLY A 31 15.08 1.83 14.29
N TRP A 32 14.54 2.88 14.91
CA TRP A 32 14.82 3.23 16.30
C TRP A 32 14.31 2.16 17.28
N GLU A 33 13.07 1.72 17.12
CA GLU A 33 12.48 0.68 17.97
C GLU A 33 13.20 -0.67 17.78
N LEU A 34 13.59 -1.00 16.54
CA LEU A 34 14.38 -2.20 16.25
C LEU A 34 15.74 -2.17 16.94
N TRP A 35 16.44 -1.03 16.90
CA TRP A 35 17.72 -0.86 17.59
C TRP A 35 17.57 -1.07 19.10
N HIS A 36 16.53 -0.49 19.71
CA HIS A 36 16.23 -0.71 21.12
C HIS A 36 15.87 -2.17 21.43
N ALA A 37 15.06 -2.83 20.61
CA ALA A 37 14.72 -4.24 20.78
C ALA A 37 15.96 -5.17 20.71
N LEU A 38 16.97 -4.80 19.92
CA LEU A 38 18.22 -5.55 19.76
C LEU A 38 19.25 -5.28 20.88
N THR A 39 19.26 -4.07 21.44
CA THR A 39 20.27 -3.65 22.44
C THR A 39 19.77 -3.66 23.88
N ALA A 40 18.45 -3.75 24.10
CA ALA A 40 17.87 -3.81 25.44
C ALA A 40 18.44 -5.00 26.24
N VAL A 41 18.95 -4.69 27.43
CA VAL A 41 19.26 -5.68 28.47
C VAL A 41 17.92 -6.28 28.90
N ILE A 42 17.89 -7.60 29.13
CA ILE A 42 16.67 -8.33 29.49
C ILE A 42 16.18 -7.83 30.86
N GLU A 43 15.29 -6.84 30.85
CA GLU A 43 14.54 -6.38 32.01
C GLU A 43 13.17 -7.05 32.03
N ALA A 44 12.77 -7.53 33.21
CA ALA A 44 11.59 -8.37 33.40
C ALA A 44 10.24 -7.67 33.08
N GLU A 45 10.23 -6.34 32.95
CA GLU A 45 9.01 -5.55 32.69
C GLU A 45 8.83 -5.17 31.21
N THR A 46 9.74 -5.56 30.33
CA THR A 46 9.65 -5.23 28.90
C THR A 46 8.86 -6.28 28.11
N PRO A 47 8.02 -5.88 27.13
CA PRO A 47 7.38 -6.83 26.23
C PRO A 47 8.44 -7.71 25.56
N PRO A 48 8.14 -8.99 25.28
CA PRO A 48 9.11 -9.91 24.70
C PRO A 48 9.75 -9.30 23.46
N ARG A 49 11.08 -9.46 23.30
CA ARG A 49 11.83 -8.87 22.17
C ARG A 49 11.20 -9.18 20.82
N PHE A 50 10.60 -10.36 20.69
CA PHE A 50 9.84 -10.79 19.53
C PHE A 50 8.65 -9.88 19.22
N VAL A 51 7.85 -9.49 20.22
CA VAL A 51 6.68 -8.62 20.04
C VAL A 51 7.09 -7.24 19.50
N ARG A 52 8.16 -6.64 20.05
CA ARG A 52 8.68 -5.36 19.53
C ARG A 52 9.16 -5.45 18.08
N VAL A 53 9.80 -6.56 17.71
CA VAL A 53 10.21 -6.77 16.31
C VAL A 53 8.98 -6.85 15.40
N LEU A 54 7.89 -7.47 15.84
CA LEU A 54 6.63 -7.48 15.09
C LEU A 54 6.00 -6.09 14.96
N GLU A 55 6.05 -5.27 16.00
CA GLU A 55 5.61 -3.86 15.94
C GLU A 55 6.42 -3.06 14.91
N CYS A 56 7.74 -3.29 14.83
CA CYS A 56 8.59 -2.69 13.80
C CYS A 56 8.13 -3.09 12.39
N VAL A 57 7.75 -4.35 12.17
CA VAL A 57 7.20 -4.82 10.89
C VAL A 57 5.89 -4.10 10.56
N GLY A 58 5.01 -3.89 11.55
CA GLY A 58 3.79 -3.09 11.38
C GLY A 58 4.10 -1.64 10.94
N LEU A 59 5.01 -0.96 11.64
CA LEU A 59 5.43 0.40 11.29
C LEU A 59 6.01 0.50 9.87
N LEU A 60 6.85 -0.45 9.48
CA LEU A 60 7.41 -0.52 8.12
C LEU A 60 6.32 -0.77 7.07
N THR A 61 5.32 -1.58 7.39
CA THR A 61 4.18 -1.84 6.49
C THR A 61 3.39 -0.55 6.21
N ILE A 62 3.12 0.25 7.25
CA ILE A 62 2.46 1.56 7.13
C ILE A 62 3.35 2.55 6.36
N ALA A 63 4.68 2.49 6.57
CA ALA A 63 5.62 3.32 5.81
C ALA A 63 5.58 3.04 4.31
N VAL A 64 5.59 1.76 3.92
CA VAL A 64 5.47 1.32 2.52
C VAL A 64 4.15 1.79 1.91
N ALA A 65 3.03 1.61 2.63
CA ALA A 65 1.72 2.10 2.18
C ALA A 65 1.71 3.62 1.97
N SER A 66 2.37 4.37 2.85
CA SER A 66 2.50 5.83 2.74
C SER A 66 3.30 6.24 1.51
N PHE A 67 4.40 5.56 1.20
CA PHE A 67 5.20 5.84 0.01
C PHE A 67 4.44 5.54 -1.30
N GLU A 68 3.76 4.41 -1.38
CA GLU A 68 2.96 4.03 -2.55
C GLU A 68 1.80 5.01 -2.80
N LEU A 69 1.13 5.47 -1.72
CA LEU A 69 0.11 6.52 -1.81
C LEU A 69 0.69 7.86 -2.29
N GLY A 70 1.85 8.27 -1.76
CA GLY A 70 2.52 9.50 -2.19
C GLY A 70 2.93 9.46 -3.67
N GLN A 71 3.51 8.33 -4.11
CA GLN A 71 3.87 8.10 -5.51
C GLN A 71 2.64 8.12 -6.41
N THR A 72 1.57 7.44 -5.99
CA THR A 72 0.28 7.40 -6.70
C THR A 72 -0.29 8.80 -6.93
N VAL A 73 -0.31 9.65 -5.90
CA VAL A 73 -0.81 11.02 -6.01
C VAL A 73 0.05 11.86 -6.95
N LEU A 74 1.38 11.70 -6.92
CA LEU A 74 2.28 12.40 -7.84
C LEU A 74 2.08 11.95 -9.30
N GLU A 75 1.98 10.65 -9.53
CA GLU A 75 1.85 10.08 -10.88
C GLU A 75 0.50 10.42 -11.52
N GLU A 76 -0.61 10.28 -10.79
CA GLU A 76 -1.96 10.43 -11.37
C GLU A 76 -2.50 11.86 -11.32
N GLU A 77 -2.22 12.65 -10.28
CA GLU A 77 -2.85 13.97 -10.11
C GLU A 77 -1.92 15.14 -10.49
N VAL A 78 -0.61 14.95 -10.41
CA VAL A 78 0.38 16.02 -10.69
C VAL A 78 1.00 15.85 -12.08
N GLN A 79 1.45 14.64 -12.43
CA GLN A 79 2.13 14.39 -13.70
C GLN A 79 1.17 14.13 -14.86
N ARG A 80 -0.03 13.62 -14.60
CA ARG A 80 -1.02 13.34 -15.64
C ARG A 80 -2.03 14.48 -15.77
N GLU A 81 -1.86 15.27 -16.82
CA GLU A 81 -2.87 16.22 -17.26
C GLU A 81 -4.08 15.48 -17.85
N ALA A 82 -5.11 15.20 -17.04
CA ALA A 82 -6.54 15.00 -17.40
C ALA A 82 -6.90 14.32 -18.75
N SER A 83 -6.04 13.48 -19.33
CA SER A 83 -6.30 12.77 -20.58
C SER A 83 -7.05 11.50 -20.22
N ILE A 84 -8.36 11.52 -20.48
CA ILE A 84 -9.34 10.43 -20.42
C ILE A 84 -8.68 9.08 -20.13
N SER A 85 -8.85 8.62 -18.90
CA SER A 85 -8.29 7.37 -18.41
C SER A 85 -8.90 6.19 -19.16
N THR A 86 -8.21 5.72 -20.20
CA THR A 86 -8.57 4.51 -20.94
C THR A 86 -8.83 3.36 -19.95
N PRO A 87 -9.92 2.58 -20.09
CA PRO A 87 -10.30 1.51 -19.16
C PRO A 87 -9.14 0.57 -18.77
N THR A 88 -8.28 0.23 -19.73
CA THR A 88 -7.07 -0.60 -19.52
C THR A 88 -6.09 0.03 -18.53
N ARG A 89 -5.95 1.36 -18.56
CA ARG A 89 -5.02 2.13 -17.72
C ARG A 89 -5.53 2.24 -16.28
N VAL A 90 -6.83 2.52 -16.11
CA VAL A 90 -7.49 2.52 -14.79
C VAL A 90 -7.31 1.17 -14.11
N ARG A 91 -7.47 0.07 -14.85
CA ARG A 91 -7.27 -1.28 -14.32
C ARG A 91 -5.83 -1.52 -13.88
N ARG A 92 -4.82 -1.15 -14.69
CA ARG A 92 -3.40 -1.36 -14.33
C ARG A 92 -3.04 -0.59 -13.07
N PHE A 93 -3.47 0.66 -12.99
CA PHE A 93 -3.31 1.51 -11.82
C PHE A 93 -3.99 0.93 -10.58
N LEU A 94 -5.29 0.64 -10.68
CA LEU A 94 -6.08 0.13 -9.56
C LEU A 94 -5.55 -1.21 -9.06
N SER A 95 -5.11 -2.10 -9.97
CA SER A 95 -4.49 -3.38 -9.61
C SER A 95 -3.18 -3.20 -8.87
N ARG A 96 -2.28 -2.30 -9.32
CA ARG A 96 -1.02 -2.03 -8.60
C ARG A 96 -1.29 -1.52 -7.19
N PHE A 97 -2.20 -0.54 -7.07
CA PHE A 97 -2.58 0.03 -5.78
C PHE A 97 -3.20 -1.01 -4.85
N LEU A 98 -4.14 -1.82 -5.35
CA LEU A 98 -4.86 -2.79 -4.53
C LEU A 98 -3.97 -3.93 -4.06
N VAL A 99 -2.99 -4.36 -4.88
CA VAL A 99 -1.98 -5.34 -4.46
C VAL A 99 -1.21 -4.85 -3.23
N VAL A 100 -0.76 -3.59 -3.24
CA VAL A 100 -0.09 -2.98 -2.07
C VAL A 100 -0.99 -3.00 -0.84
N VAL A 101 -2.25 -2.59 -0.97
CA VAL A 101 -3.21 -2.57 0.13
C VAL A 101 -3.46 -3.97 0.70
N VAL A 102 -3.66 -4.96 -0.17
CA VAL A 102 -3.90 -6.34 0.24
C VAL A 102 -2.68 -6.92 0.96
N VAL A 103 -1.47 -6.72 0.41
CA VAL A 103 -0.22 -7.18 1.03
C VAL A 103 -0.05 -6.52 2.40
N SER A 104 -0.29 -5.21 2.50
CA SER A 104 -0.24 -4.47 3.76
C SER A 104 -1.20 -5.04 4.81
N LEU A 105 -2.48 -5.26 4.46
CA LEU A 105 -3.47 -5.84 5.38
C LEU A 105 -3.12 -7.28 5.78
N SER A 106 -2.54 -8.04 4.86
CA SER A 106 -2.13 -9.42 5.11
C SER A 106 -0.98 -9.49 6.12
N ILE A 107 -0.01 -8.58 6.02
CA ILE A 107 1.08 -8.44 6.99
C ILE A 107 0.53 -7.99 8.35
N GLU A 108 -0.38 -7.02 8.38
CA GLU A 108 -1.01 -6.54 9.62
C GLU A 108 -1.79 -7.64 10.35
N CYS A 109 -2.53 -8.46 9.59
CA CYS A 109 -3.22 -9.65 10.10
C CYS A 109 -2.22 -10.63 10.72
N LEU A 110 -1.09 -10.89 10.05
CA LEU A 110 -0.07 -11.82 10.51
C LEU A 110 0.59 -11.32 11.80
N VAL A 111 0.96 -10.03 11.84
CA VAL A 111 1.53 -9.36 13.02
C VAL A 111 0.56 -9.48 14.20
N SER A 112 -0.71 -9.12 14.00
CA SER A 112 -1.74 -9.20 15.03
C SER A 112 -1.95 -10.63 15.55
N ALA A 113 -1.95 -11.62 14.64
CA ALA A 113 -2.09 -13.04 15.01
C ALA A 113 -0.90 -13.52 15.86
N PHE A 114 0.33 -13.13 15.51
CA PHE A 114 1.50 -13.50 16.30
C PHE A 114 1.57 -12.80 17.65
N GLN A 115 1.20 -11.51 17.73
CA GLN A 115 1.09 -10.81 19.01
C GLN A 115 0.06 -11.47 19.91
N SER A 116 -1.05 -11.95 19.34
CA SER A 116 -2.05 -12.70 20.09
C SER A 116 -1.53 -13.98 20.73
N LEU A 117 -0.58 -14.67 20.10
CA LEU A 117 0.07 -15.85 20.65
C LEU A 117 1.09 -15.53 21.75
N HIS A 118 1.55 -14.28 21.85
CA HIS A 118 2.65 -13.84 22.72
C HIS A 118 2.21 -12.86 23.82
N GLY A 119 1.04 -13.07 24.40
CA GLY A 119 0.58 -12.34 25.59
C GLY A 119 -0.58 -11.37 25.37
N HIS A 120 -1.11 -11.29 24.14
CA HIS A 120 -2.24 -10.40 23.79
C HIS A 120 -3.43 -11.15 23.15
N PRO A 121 -4.03 -12.16 23.81
CA PRO A 121 -5.11 -12.96 23.25
C PRO A 121 -6.31 -12.13 22.75
N GLU A 122 -6.51 -10.93 23.30
CA GLU A 122 -7.50 -9.94 22.87
C GLU A 122 -7.34 -9.48 21.41
N LEU A 123 -6.16 -9.63 20.80
CA LEU A 123 -5.90 -9.26 19.41
C LEU A 123 -6.38 -10.31 18.41
N LEU A 124 -6.68 -11.55 18.84
CA LEU A 124 -7.08 -12.64 17.94
C LEU A 124 -8.32 -12.29 17.09
N PRO A 125 -9.42 -11.74 17.66
CA PRO A 125 -10.58 -11.35 16.87
C PRO A 125 -10.25 -10.21 15.90
N HIS A 126 -9.38 -9.28 16.30
CA HIS A 126 -8.95 -8.16 15.46
C HIS A 126 -8.16 -8.67 14.24
N ALA A 127 -7.21 -9.57 14.46
CA ALA A 127 -6.47 -10.25 13.40
C ALA A 127 -7.42 -10.98 12.44
N GLY A 128 -8.41 -11.69 12.98
CA GLY A 128 -9.43 -12.38 12.18
C GLY A 128 -10.23 -11.44 11.28
N VAL A 129 -10.67 -10.28 11.80
CA VAL A 129 -11.40 -9.27 11.01
C VAL A 129 -10.51 -8.68 9.91
N ILE A 130 -9.27 -8.33 10.22
CA ILE A 130 -8.32 -7.80 9.21
C ILE A 130 -8.09 -8.84 8.11
N GLY A 131 -7.88 -10.10 8.47
CA GLY A 131 -7.74 -11.21 7.51
C GLY A 131 -8.97 -11.41 6.62
N LEU A 132 -10.17 -11.33 7.19
CA LEU A 132 -11.42 -11.38 6.42
C LEU A 132 -11.57 -10.20 5.47
N CYS A 133 -11.21 -8.98 5.90
CA CYS A 133 -11.20 -7.80 5.04
C CYS A 133 -10.21 -7.96 3.88
N ALA A 134 -9.00 -8.45 4.13
CA ALA A 134 -8.00 -8.71 3.09
C ALA A 134 -8.50 -9.76 2.07
N ALA A 135 -9.08 -10.85 2.54
CA ALA A 135 -9.69 -11.87 1.68
C ALA A 135 -10.87 -11.31 0.88
N GLY A 136 -11.72 -10.49 1.50
CA GLY A 136 -12.83 -9.81 0.85
C GLY A 136 -12.38 -8.87 -0.27
N LEU A 137 -11.33 -8.07 -0.02
CA LEU A 137 -10.72 -7.20 -1.03
C LEU A 137 -10.14 -8.00 -2.21
N LEU A 138 -9.45 -9.11 -1.93
CA LEU A 138 -8.95 -10.02 -2.98
C LEU A 138 -10.06 -10.60 -3.84
N VAL A 139 -11.17 -11.04 -3.22
CA VAL A 139 -12.32 -11.57 -3.95
C VAL A 139 -12.98 -10.47 -4.78
N ALA A 140 -13.19 -9.29 -4.21
CA ALA A 140 -13.74 -8.14 -4.91
C ALA A 140 -12.87 -7.73 -6.10
N TRP A 141 -11.54 -7.77 -5.95
CA TRP A 141 -10.59 -7.53 -7.03
C TRP A 141 -10.69 -8.55 -8.15
N ALA A 142 -10.75 -9.85 -7.81
CA ALA A 142 -10.89 -10.92 -8.79
C ALA A 142 -12.19 -10.78 -9.60
N ILE A 143 -13.29 -10.40 -8.92
CA ILE A 143 -14.56 -10.10 -9.58
C ILE A 143 -14.43 -8.87 -10.47
N PHE A 144 -13.82 -7.78 -9.98
CA PHE A 144 -13.58 -6.57 -10.75
C PHE A 144 -12.80 -6.86 -12.04
N ILE A 145 -11.70 -7.62 -11.96
CA ILE A 145 -10.92 -8.02 -13.13
C ILE A 145 -11.81 -8.78 -14.11
N ARG A 146 -12.54 -9.81 -13.64
CA ARG A 146 -13.37 -10.66 -14.48
C ARG A 146 -14.46 -9.88 -15.22
N LEU A 147 -15.09 -8.91 -14.56
CA LEU A 147 -16.14 -8.08 -15.18
C LEU A 147 -15.57 -7.11 -16.23
N ASN A 148 -14.31 -6.69 -16.09
CA ASN A 148 -13.68 -5.73 -17.00
C ASN A 148 -13.05 -6.37 -18.26
N ILE A 149 -13.03 -7.71 -18.38
CA ILE A 149 -12.51 -8.41 -19.58
C ILE A 149 -13.28 -8.00 -20.85
N GLY A 150 -14.59 -7.77 -20.73
CA GLY A 150 -15.43 -7.37 -21.87
C GLY A 150 -15.09 -5.99 -22.44
N ALA A 151 -14.68 -5.04 -21.58
CA ALA A 151 -14.25 -3.71 -22.01
C ALA A 151 -12.93 -3.74 -22.79
N GLU A 152 -12.06 -4.70 -22.48
CA GLU A 152 -10.75 -4.86 -23.13
C GLU A 152 -10.87 -5.24 -24.60
N HIS A 153 -11.86 -6.07 -24.95
CA HIS A 153 -12.11 -6.50 -26.33
C HIS A 153 -12.64 -5.36 -27.23
N LEU A 154 -13.09 -4.25 -26.63
CA LEU A 154 -13.58 -3.07 -27.35
C LEU A 154 -12.44 -2.09 -27.71
N GLU A 155 -11.22 -2.28 -27.17
CA GLU A 155 -10.05 -1.41 -27.41
C GLU A 155 -8.80 -2.20 -27.85
N PRO A 156 -8.80 -2.80 -29.05
CA PRO A 156 -7.69 -3.63 -29.53
C PRO A 156 -6.36 -2.86 -29.66
N GLN A 157 -6.38 -1.54 -29.90
CA GLN A 157 -5.18 -0.71 -30.02
C GLN A 157 -4.47 -0.49 -28.68
N ALA A 158 -5.20 -0.20 -27.60
CA ALA A 158 -4.62 -0.02 -26.25
C ALA A 158 -4.00 -1.33 -25.70
N MET A 159 -4.55 -2.48 -26.10
CA MET A 159 -4.01 -3.79 -25.76
C MET A 159 -2.67 -4.07 -26.46
N GLN A 160 -2.53 -3.65 -27.72
CA GLN A 160 -1.28 -3.76 -28.48
C GLN A 160 -0.19 -2.85 -27.92
N GLU A 161 -0.52 -1.63 -27.52
CA GLU A 161 0.43 -0.70 -26.89
C GLU A 161 0.93 -1.23 -25.54
N ALA A 162 0.04 -1.76 -24.69
CA ALA A 162 0.44 -2.36 -23.41
C ALA A 162 1.37 -3.59 -23.59
N GLN A 163 1.08 -4.45 -24.57
CA GLN A 163 1.94 -5.59 -24.90
C GLN A 163 3.30 -5.17 -25.47
N ALA A 164 3.36 -4.06 -26.21
CA ALA A 164 4.60 -3.52 -26.74
C ALA A 164 5.47 -2.88 -25.65
N GLU A 165 4.84 -2.20 -24.69
CA GLU A 165 5.52 -1.59 -23.53
C GLU A 165 6.17 -2.68 -22.65
N ASP A 166 5.45 -3.77 -22.33
CA ASP A 166 5.99 -4.90 -21.55
C ASP A 166 7.19 -5.55 -22.25
N LYS A 167 7.20 -5.59 -23.58
CA LYS A 167 8.30 -6.16 -24.38
C LYS A 167 9.59 -5.36 -24.33
N GLN A 168 9.53 -4.06 -23.99
CA GLN A 168 10.71 -3.21 -23.87
C GLN A 168 11.39 -3.32 -22.50
N ILE A 169 10.69 -3.82 -21.48
CA ILE A 169 11.23 -3.96 -20.11
C ILE A 169 12.07 -5.25 -19.98
N ASP A 170 11.85 -6.22 -20.87
CA ASP A 170 12.55 -7.51 -20.91
C ASP A 170 13.87 -7.48 -21.74
N THR A 171 14.33 -6.31 -22.22
CA THR A 171 15.59 -6.16 -23.00
C THR A 171 16.64 -5.35 -22.25
#